data_AF-A0AA37LBR1-F1
#
_entry.id   AF-A0AA37LBR1-F1
#
_cell.length_a   1.000
_cell.length_b   1.000
_cell.length_c   1.000
_cell.angle_alpha   90.00
_cell.angle_beta   90.00
_cell.angle_gamma   90.00
#
_symmetry.space_group_name_H-M   'P 1'
#
loop_
_entity.id
_entity.type
_entity.pdbx_description
1 polymer ?
#
loop_
_entity_poly.entity_id
_entity_poly.type
_entity_poly.pdbx_seq_one_letter_code
_entity_poly.pdbx_strand_id
1 'polypeptide(L)'
;MMRDLFAPAGFLPLLLSSPAAATLLYVSSYSGAITTLNLTLSGNNATQSTLRSISSSNGCAPSPSWLQLDQVNSRLYCTDEGLTTNVGTISSFTTGPDGVLQQLAKTETISGPVSAVIYGDKGRGLAVAQ
;
A
#
# COMPACT_ATOMS: atom_id res chain seq x y z
N MET A 1 38.16 -38.65 44.62
CA MET A 1 38.36 -38.37 43.17
C MET A 1 37.62 -39.45 42.41
N MET A 2 36.67 -39.23 41.51
CA MET A 2 36.04 -38.05 40.93
C MET A 2 34.57 -38.46 40.66
N ARG A 3 33.63 -37.53 40.80
CA ARG A 3 32.24 -37.68 40.40
C ARG A 3 32.12 -37.15 38.97
N ASP A 4 31.86 -37.99 37.99
CA ASP A 4 31.57 -37.55 36.64
C ASP A 4 30.09 -37.17 36.52
N LEU A 5 29.86 -35.87 36.48
CA LEU A 5 28.58 -35.22 36.23
C LEU A 5 28.27 -35.29 34.73
N PHE A 6 27.35 -36.16 34.33
CA PHE A 6 26.71 -36.05 33.01
C PHE A 6 25.68 -34.91 33.05
N ALA A 7 26.02 -33.79 32.42
CA ALA A 7 25.09 -32.69 32.16
C ALA A 7 24.22 -33.02 30.93
N PRO A 8 22.90 -32.84 30.96
CA PRO A 8 22.09 -32.95 29.76
C PRO A 8 22.28 -31.67 28.94
N ALA A 9 22.75 -31.82 27.70
CA ALA A 9 22.75 -30.74 26.71
C ALA A 9 21.29 -30.40 26.37
N GLY A 10 20.75 -29.35 26.99
CA GLY A 10 19.40 -28.86 26.75
C GLY A 10 19.29 -28.23 25.37
N PHE A 11 18.40 -28.75 24.53
CA PHE A 11 17.96 -28.10 23.30
C PHE A 11 17.07 -26.89 23.65
N LEU A 12 17.55 -25.68 23.38
CA LEU A 12 16.78 -24.45 23.52
C LEU A 12 15.87 -24.30 22.28
N PRO A 13 14.53 -24.35 22.40
CA PRO A 13 13.65 -24.14 21.26
C PRO A 13 13.65 -22.65 20.93
N LEU A 14 14.25 -22.26 19.78
CA LEU A 14 14.01 -20.94 19.20
C LEU A 14 12.55 -20.89 18.76
N LEU A 15 11.71 -20.24 19.56
CA LEU A 15 10.39 -19.80 19.14
C LEU A 15 10.59 -18.77 18.02
N LEU A 16 10.48 -19.21 16.77
CA LEU A 16 10.35 -18.33 15.62
C LEU A 16 9.04 -17.56 15.79
N SER A 17 9.12 -16.33 16.28
CA SER A 17 8.00 -15.39 16.19
C SER A 17 7.75 -15.13 14.71
N SER A 18 6.70 -15.72 14.14
CA SER A 18 6.24 -15.33 12.81
C SER A 18 5.98 -13.82 12.85
N PRO A 19 6.68 -13.00 12.04
CA PRO A 19 6.38 -11.59 11.99
C PRO A 19 4.91 -11.44 11.60
N ALA A 20 4.14 -10.69 12.39
CA ALA A 20 2.79 -10.32 12.00
C ALA A 20 2.92 -9.59 10.64
N ALA A 21 2.30 -10.15 9.60
CA ALA A 21 2.28 -9.50 8.30
C ALA A 21 1.52 -8.18 8.43
N ALA A 22 2.25 -7.06 8.50
CA ALA A 22 1.66 -5.74 8.47
C ALA A 22 0.92 -5.57 7.15
N THR A 23 -0.38 -5.31 7.21
CA THR A 23 -1.19 -5.08 6.01
C THR A 23 -1.12 -3.60 5.67
N LEU A 24 -0.57 -3.25 4.51
CA LEU A 24 -0.52 -1.87 4.04
C LEU A 24 -1.83 -1.53 3.31
N LEU A 25 -2.44 -0.41 3.68
CA LEU A 25 -3.57 0.18 2.97
C LEU A 25 -3.14 1.48 2.33
N TYR A 26 -3.61 1.76 1.11
CA TYR A 26 -3.39 3.03 0.43
C TYR A 26 -4.71 3.79 0.36
N VAL A 27 -4.71 5.05 0.77
CA VAL A 27 -5.93 5.87 0.87
C VAL A 27 -5.72 7.18 0.13
N SER A 28 -6.60 7.47 -0.84
CA SER A 28 -6.69 8.76 -1.51
C SER A 28 -7.60 9.71 -0.73
N SER A 29 -7.33 11.01 -0.83
CA SER A 29 -8.14 12.07 -0.25
C SER A 29 -8.15 13.27 -1.18
N TYR A 30 -9.30 13.93 -1.31
CA TYR A 30 -9.42 15.22 -2.00
C TYR A 30 -8.63 16.38 -1.36
N SER A 31 -7.92 16.13 -0.26
CA SER A 31 -6.86 17.03 0.24
C SER A 31 -5.59 17.02 -0.62
N GLY A 32 -5.56 16.24 -1.72
CA GLY A 32 -4.41 16.11 -2.61
C GLY A 32 -3.39 15.05 -2.16
N ALA A 33 -3.73 14.20 -1.20
CA ALA A 33 -2.79 13.25 -0.61
C ALA A 33 -3.19 11.80 -0.89
N ILE A 34 -2.19 10.96 -1.13
CA ILE A 34 -2.25 9.51 -0.95
C ILE A 34 -1.52 9.20 0.35
N THR A 35 -2.19 8.56 1.30
CA THR A 35 -1.60 8.15 2.58
C THR A 35 -1.48 6.63 2.62
N THR A 36 -0.31 6.12 2.99
CA THR A 36 -0.15 4.69 3.31
C THR A 36 -0.39 4.49 4.80
N LEU A 37 -1.28 3.56 5.13
CA LEU A 37 -1.61 3.16 6.49
C LEU A 37 -1.07 1.75 6.75
N ASN A 38 -0.52 1.54 7.95
CA ASN A 38 -0.26 0.22 8.49
C ASN A 38 -1.48 -0.23 9.30
N LEU A 39 -2.13 -1.31 8.84
CA LEU A 39 -3.20 -2.01 9.55
C LEU A 39 -2.59 -3.13 10.40
N THR A 40 -2.76 -3.02 11.72
CA THR A 40 -2.43 -4.08 12.66
C THR A 40 -3.74 -4.66 13.20
N LEU A 41 -4.02 -5.93 12.88
CA LEU A 41 -5.16 -6.67 13.43
C LEU A 41 -4.75 -7.33 14.74
N SER A 42 -5.51 -7.11 15.81
CA SER A 42 -5.24 -7.74 17.10
C SER A 42 -6.51 -7.97 17.93
N GLY A 43 -6.39 -8.80 18.96
CA GLY A 43 -7.53 -9.26 19.78
C GLY A 43 -8.40 -10.31 19.08
N ASN A 44 -9.27 -10.97 19.85
CA ASN A 44 -10.25 -11.91 19.29
C ASN A 44 -11.18 -11.16 18.33
N ASN A 45 -11.38 -11.71 17.13
CA ASN A 45 -12.17 -11.10 16.06
C ASN A 45 -11.74 -9.66 15.72
N ALA A 46 -10.43 -9.35 15.77
CA ALA A 46 -9.89 -8.05 15.36
C ALA A 46 -10.40 -6.84 16.19
N THR A 47 -10.90 -7.08 17.40
CA THR A 47 -11.48 -6.06 18.30
C THR A 47 -10.51 -4.97 18.75
N GLN A 48 -9.21 -5.19 18.61
CA GLN A 48 -8.14 -4.25 19.00
C GLN A 48 -7.30 -3.84 17.78
N SER A 49 -7.93 -3.75 16.61
CA SER A 49 -7.24 -3.35 15.39
C SER A 49 -6.88 -1.87 15.39
N THR A 50 -5.75 -1.52 14.79
CA THR A 50 -5.27 -0.15 14.68
C THR A 50 -4.90 0.19 13.24
N LEU A 51 -5.09 1.46 12.88
CA LEU A 51 -4.61 2.06 11.64
C LEU A 51 -3.62 3.17 12.00
N ARG A 52 -2.41 3.09 11.46
CA ARG A 52 -1.38 4.12 11.66
C ARG A 52 -0.89 4.63 10.31
N SER A 53 -0.93 5.93 10.09
CA SER A 53 -0.25 6.53 8.94
C SER A 53 1.26 6.34 9.05
N ILE A 54 1.88 5.87 7.97
CA ILE A 54 3.33 5.59 7.92
C ILE A 54 4.04 6.38 6.81
N SER A 55 3.32 6.82 5.79
CA SER A 55 3.85 7.68 4.73
C SER A 55 2.71 8.47 4.06
N SER A 56 3.06 9.54 3.35
CA SER A 56 2.14 10.32 2.54
C SER A 56 2.84 10.83 1.27
N SER A 57 2.08 10.99 0.20
CA SER A 57 2.53 11.53 -1.08
C SER A 57 1.48 12.46 -1.67
N ASN A 58 1.91 13.58 -2.24
CA ASN A 58 1.06 14.49 -2.98
C ASN A 58 1.15 14.30 -4.51
N GLY A 59 1.75 13.20 -4.98
CA GLY A 59 1.99 12.98 -6.41
C GLY A 59 0.73 12.95 -7.28
N CYS A 60 -0.44 12.68 -6.68
CA CYS A 60 -1.75 12.63 -7.34
C CYS A 60 -2.66 13.84 -7.02
N ALA A 61 -2.10 14.91 -6.45
CA ALA A 61 -2.82 16.16 -6.23
C ALA A 61 -3.31 16.80 -7.57
N PRO A 62 -4.35 17.65 -7.51
CA PRO A 62 -5.04 18.14 -6.30
C PRO A 62 -6.24 17.32 -5.83
N SER A 63 -6.87 16.52 -6.70
CA SER A 63 -8.14 15.85 -6.41
C SER A 63 -8.09 14.33 -6.59
N PRO A 64 -7.24 13.59 -5.83
CA PRO A 64 -7.21 12.13 -5.85
C PRO A 64 -8.60 11.51 -5.62
N SER A 65 -9.13 10.84 -6.64
CA SER A 65 -10.50 10.30 -6.64
C SER A 65 -10.53 8.77 -6.58
N TRP A 66 -9.56 8.08 -7.18
CA TRP A 66 -9.51 6.61 -7.22
C TRP A 66 -8.09 6.08 -7.05
N LEU A 67 -7.97 4.90 -6.44
CA LEU A 67 -6.73 4.13 -6.37
C LEU A 67 -6.95 2.72 -6.93
N GLN A 68 -6.07 2.28 -7.83
CA GLN A 68 -6.04 0.93 -8.34
C GLN A 68 -4.68 0.29 -8.03
N LEU A 69 -4.67 -0.69 -7.14
CA LEU A 69 -3.47 -1.43 -6.77
C LEU A 69 -3.23 -2.58 -7.76
N ASP A 70 -2.05 -2.60 -8.37
CA ASP A 70 -1.49 -3.74 -9.09
C ASP A 70 -0.45 -4.42 -8.20
N GLN A 71 -0.93 -5.35 -7.37
CA GLN A 71 -0.09 -6.04 -6.40
C GLN A 71 1.00 -6.89 -7.07
N VAL A 72 0.71 -7.48 -8.24
CA VAL A 72 1.64 -8.37 -8.94
C VAL A 72 2.86 -7.61 -9.43
N ASN A 73 2.69 -6.36 -9.87
CA ASN A 73 3.78 -5.53 -10.36
C ASN A 73 4.28 -4.49 -9.34
N SER A 74 3.81 -4.56 -8.09
CA SER A 74 4.12 -3.57 -7.04
C SER A 74 3.88 -2.13 -7.50
N ARG A 75 2.72 -1.88 -8.12
CA ARG A 75 2.33 -0.58 -8.66
C ARG A 75 1.02 -0.11 -8.06
N LEU A 76 0.93 1.20 -7.82
CA LEU A 76 -0.31 1.87 -7.47
C LEU A 76 -0.61 2.91 -8.54
N TYR A 77 -1.80 2.87 -9.10
CA TYR A 77 -2.33 3.90 -9.99
C TYR A 77 -3.29 4.79 -9.21
N CYS A 78 -3.22 6.09 -9.44
CA CYS A 78 -4.12 7.07 -8.85
C CYS A 78 -4.70 7.96 -9.93
N THR A 79 -6.01 8.17 -9.89
CA THR A 79 -6.68 9.19 -10.70
C THR A 79 -6.88 10.46 -9.89
N ASP A 80 -6.68 11.58 -10.55
CA ASP A 80 -6.95 12.93 -10.07
C ASP A 80 -8.06 13.50 -10.95
N GLU A 81 -9.20 13.79 -10.32
CA GLU A 81 -10.40 14.26 -11.01
C GLU A 81 -10.19 15.62 -11.68
N GLY A 82 -9.27 16.43 -11.14
CA GLY A 82 -9.00 17.77 -11.62
C GLY A 82 -10.11 18.77 -11.27
N LEU A 83 -10.69 18.71 -10.06
CA LEU A 83 -11.78 19.60 -9.63
C LEU A 83 -11.41 21.09 -9.63
N THR A 84 -10.12 21.39 -9.52
CA THR A 84 -9.57 22.76 -9.53
C THR A 84 -8.73 23.06 -10.77
N THR A 85 -8.77 22.19 -11.79
CA THR A 85 -7.97 22.27 -13.02
C THR A 85 -8.86 22.01 -14.24
N ASN A 86 -8.36 22.28 -15.44
CA ASN A 86 -9.12 22.01 -16.69
C ASN A 86 -8.91 20.58 -17.22
N VAL A 87 -8.05 19.80 -16.57
CA VAL A 87 -7.66 18.44 -16.94
C VAL A 87 -7.63 17.58 -15.69
N GLY A 88 -7.92 16.29 -15.82
CA GLY A 88 -7.64 15.28 -14.80
C GLY A 88 -6.26 14.68 -15.04
N THR A 89 -5.75 13.87 -14.12
CA THR A 89 -4.47 13.16 -14.34
C THR A 89 -4.50 11.72 -13.84
N ILE A 90 -3.62 10.89 -14.39
CA ILE A 90 -3.30 9.56 -13.87
C ILE A 90 -1.84 9.60 -13.42
N SER A 91 -1.60 9.24 -12.17
CA SER A 91 -0.25 9.06 -11.62
C SER A 91 -0.01 7.59 -11.32
N SER A 92 1.22 7.12 -11.54
CA SER A 92 1.66 5.78 -11.16
C SER A 92 2.81 5.84 -10.17
N PHE A 93 2.84 4.89 -9.25
CA PHE A 93 3.82 4.80 -8.18
C PHE A 93 4.33 3.37 -8.05
N THR A 94 5.57 3.19 -7.61
CA THR A 94 6.02 1.91 -7.04
C THR A 94 5.53 1.80 -5.60
N THR A 95 5.17 0.60 -5.19
CA THR A 95 4.90 0.25 -3.79
C THR A 95 6.08 -0.52 -3.18
N GLY A 96 6.26 -0.41 -1.88
CA GLY A 96 7.31 -1.09 -1.13
C GLY A 96 6.85 -1.53 0.26
N PRO A 97 7.60 -2.42 0.93
CA PRO A 97 7.27 -2.94 2.26
C PRO A 97 7.35 -1.87 3.37
N ASP A 98 8.07 -0.77 3.12
CA ASP A 98 8.12 0.41 4.00
C ASP A 98 6.90 1.33 3.83
N GLY A 99 6.05 1.05 2.85
CA GLY A 99 4.87 1.83 2.52
C GLY A 99 5.14 3.16 1.82
N VAL A 100 6.38 3.46 1.44
CA VAL A 100 6.71 4.70 0.72
C VAL A 100 6.30 4.55 -0.75
N LEU A 101 5.57 5.54 -1.27
CA LEU A 101 5.20 5.61 -2.68
C LEU A 101 6.22 6.45 -3.45
N GLN A 102 6.88 5.87 -4.44
CA GLN A 102 7.76 6.61 -5.35
C GLN A 102 7.07 6.80 -6.68
N GLN A 103 6.91 8.04 -7.11
CA GLN A 103 6.20 8.36 -8.35
C GLN A 103 7.02 7.96 -9.57
N LEU A 104 6.40 7.23 -10.49
CA LEU A 104 7.00 6.78 -11.74
C LEU A 104 6.65 7.70 -12.90
N ALA A 105 5.37 8.06 -13.01
CA ALA A 105 4.87 8.91 -14.08
C ALA A 105 3.59 9.62 -13.66
N LYS A 106 3.28 10.72 -14.36
CA LYS A 106 2.02 11.44 -14.32
C LYS A 106 1.65 11.83 -15.74
N THR A 107 0.40 11.61 -16.12
CA THR A 107 -0.09 11.92 -17.47
C THR A 107 -1.46 12.57 -17.37
N GLU A 108 -1.69 13.58 -18.19
CA GLU A 108 -2.98 14.26 -18.28
C GLU A 108 -4.04 13.38 -18.94
N THR A 109 -5.27 13.62 -18.53
CA THR A 109 -6.49 13.01 -19.07
C THR A 109 -7.54 14.10 -19.22
N ILE A 110 -8.67 13.75 -19.83
CA ILE A 110 -9.86 14.60 -19.74
C ILE A 110 -10.24 14.73 -18.26
N SER A 111 -10.73 15.91 -17.84
CA SER A 111 -11.21 16.12 -16.48
C SER A 111 -12.32 15.13 -16.09
N GLY A 112 -12.33 14.73 -14.82
CA GLY A 112 -13.34 13.84 -14.26
C GLY A 112 -12.99 12.35 -14.11
N PRO A 113 -11.73 11.85 -14.18
CA PRO A 113 -11.52 10.42 -13.94
C PRO A 113 -11.84 10.08 -12.48
N VAL A 114 -12.80 9.17 -12.25
CA VAL A 114 -13.26 8.75 -10.92
C VAL A 114 -13.25 7.24 -10.71
N SER A 115 -12.90 6.47 -11.74
CA SER A 115 -12.70 5.04 -11.64
C SER A 115 -11.59 4.56 -12.57
N ALA A 116 -10.79 3.60 -12.12
CA ALA A 116 -9.80 2.95 -12.97
C ALA A 116 -9.65 1.47 -12.64
N VAL A 117 -9.41 0.66 -13.66
CA VAL A 117 -9.15 -0.78 -13.52
C VAL A 117 -8.04 -1.22 -14.47
N ILE A 118 -7.22 -2.16 -14.01
CA ILE A 118 -6.20 -2.80 -14.85
C ILE A 118 -6.94 -3.61 -15.94
N TYR A 119 -6.55 -3.45 -17.20
CA TYR A 119 -7.20 -4.13 -18.33
C TYR A 119 -6.20 -4.59 -19.38
N GLY A 120 -6.72 -5.32 -20.37
CA GLY A 120 -5.97 -5.73 -21.55
C GLY A 120 -5.10 -6.97 -21.32
N ASP A 121 -4.45 -7.42 -22.39
CA ASP A 121 -3.59 -8.61 -22.36
C ASP A 121 -2.52 -8.45 -21.27
N LYS A 122 -2.48 -9.43 -20.35
CA LYS A 122 -1.56 -9.49 -19.20
C LYS A 122 -1.58 -8.23 -18.31
N GLY A 123 -2.69 -7.50 -18.27
CA GLY A 123 -2.83 -6.31 -17.43
C GLY A 123 -1.94 -5.14 -17.85
N ARG A 124 -1.57 -5.06 -19.13
CA ARG A 124 -0.68 -4.00 -19.64
C ARG A 124 -1.41 -2.68 -19.94
N GLY A 125 -2.69 -2.58 -19.67
CA GLY A 125 -3.48 -1.36 -19.83
C GLY A 125 -4.13 -0.90 -18.52
N LEU A 126 -4.51 0.37 -18.47
CA LEU A 126 -5.40 0.93 -17.46
C LEU A 126 -6.65 1.56 -18.12
N ALA A 127 -7.83 1.05 -17.80
CA ALA A 127 -9.11 1.56 -18.31
C ALA A 127 -9.62 2.55 -17.28
N VAL A 128 -10.03 3.73 -17.73
CA VAL A 128 -10.36 4.87 -16.87
C VAL A 128 -11.73 5.39 -17.29
N ALA A 129 -12.57 5.67 -16.32
CA ALA A 129 -13.93 6.18 -16.52
C ALA A 129 -14.18 7.44 -15.70
N GLN A 130 -15.09 8.27 -16.23
CA GLN A 130 -15.71 9.43 -15.60
C GLN A 130 -17.15 9.07 -15.19
#